data_AF-A0A934IGM8-F1
#
_entry.id   AF-A0A934IGM8-F1
#
_cell.length_a   1.000
_cell.length_b   1.000
_cell.length_c   1.000
_cell.angle_alpha   90.00
_cell.angle_beta   90.00
_cell.angle_gamma   90.00
#
_symmetry.space_group_name_H-M   'P 1'
#
loop_
_entity.id
_entity.type
_entity.pdbx_description
1 polymer ?
#
loop_
_entity_poly.entity_id
_entity_poly.type
_entity_poly.pdbx_seq_one_letter_code
_entity_poly.pdbx_strand_id
1 'polypeptide(L)'
;MRGPVLLGLVAVSLAALALGLTAGLRVMRLDEGAVIADRAARYVAETGGRAGDCIGVPGQGRVWIRVICDGDARRVYGVSRWGGDVAVPEPGGI
;
A
#
# COMPACT_ATOMS: atom_id res chain seq x y z
N MET A 1 -4.87 -39.11 27.98
CA MET A 1 -5.99 -38.53 27.18
C MET A 1 -5.87 -37.03 26.91
N ARG A 2 -5.08 -36.23 27.65
CA ARG A 2 -4.95 -34.76 27.44
C ARG A 2 -4.05 -34.33 26.27
N GLY A 3 -2.97 -35.08 26.01
CA GLY A 3 -2.01 -34.80 24.93
C GLY A 3 -2.59 -34.73 23.52
N PRO A 4 -3.37 -35.73 23.04
CA PRO A 4 -3.87 -35.71 21.66
C PRO A 4 -4.93 -34.62 21.43
N VAL A 5 -5.71 -34.27 22.45
CA VAL A 5 -6.71 -33.19 22.36
C VAL A 5 -6.04 -31.82 22.26
N LEU A 6 -5.02 -31.57 23.07
CA LEU A 6 -4.20 -30.34 22.98
C LEU A 6 -3.52 -30.22 21.61
N LEU A 7 -2.94 -31.31 21.11
CA LEU A 7 -2.31 -31.33 19.79
C LEU A 7 -3.32 -31.04 18.68
N GLY A 8 -4.52 -31.62 18.77
CA GLY A 8 -5.61 -31.37 17.83
C GLY A 8 -6.08 -29.91 17.84
N LEU A 9 -6.22 -29.31 19.03
CA LEU A 9 -6.59 -27.90 19.15
C LEU A 9 -5.53 -26.97 18.55
N VAL A 10 -4.25 -27.22 18.85
CA VAL A 10 -3.14 -26.44 18.27
C VAL A 10 -3.13 -26.56 16.75
N ALA A 11 -3.30 -27.76 16.21
CA ALA A 11 -3.35 -27.97 14.76
C ALA A 11 -4.51 -27.23 14.10
N VAL A 12 -5.71 -27.27 14.69
CA VAL A 12 -6.89 -26.58 14.18
C VAL A 12 -6.73 -25.05 14.27
N SER A 13 -6.19 -24.53 15.37
CA SER A 13 -5.92 -23.10 15.53
C SER A 13 -4.90 -22.58 14.50
N LEU A 14 -3.81 -23.33 14.26
CA LEU A 14 -2.81 -22.97 13.26
C LEU A 14 -3.39 -23.00 11.83
N ALA A 15 -4.20 -24.01 11.52
CA ALA A 15 -4.87 -24.10 10.23
C ALA A 15 -5.84 -22.93 10.00
N ALA A 16 -6.64 -22.58 11.02
CA ALA A 16 -7.53 -21.43 10.97
C ALA A 16 -6.77 -20.11 10.78
N LEU A 17 -5.64 -19.92 11.48
CA LEU A 17 -4.79 -18.75 11.33
C LEU A 17 -4.20 -18.65 9.92
N ALA A 18 -3.66 -19.75 9.38
CA ALA A 18 -3.09 -19.78 8.03
C ALA A 18 -4.15 -19.50 6.96
N LEU A 19 -5.35 -20.08 7.09
CA LEU A 19 -6.46 -19.82 6.17
C LEU A 19 -6.96 -18.38 6.27
N GLY A 20 -7.09 -17.85 7.48
CA GLY A 20 -7.46 -16.45 7.71
C GLY A 20 -6.44 -15.47 7.11
N LEU A 21 -5.14 -15.72 7.33
CA LEU A 21 -4.07 -14.89 6.78
C LEU A 21 -4.05 -14.92 5.25
N THR A 22 -4.16 -16.12 4.66
CA THR A 22 -4.14 -16.24 3.19
C THR A 22 -5.37 -15.64 2.52
N ALA A 23 -6.56 -15.79 3.12
CA ALA A 23 -7.77 -15.14 2.65
C ALA A 23 -7.68 -13.61 2.79
N GLY A 24 -7.21 -13.12 3.94
CA GLY A 24 -7.01 -11.69 4.19
C GLY A 24 -6.05 -11.06 3.17
N LEU A 25 -4.92 -11.71 2.89
CA LEU A 25 -3.95 -11.24 1.89
C LEU A 25 -4.52 -11.18 0.47
N ARG A 26 -5.47 -12.05 0.12
CA ARG A 26 -6.16 -12.02 -1.17
C ARG A 26 -7.17 -10.88 -1.28
N VAL A 27 -7.79 -10.50 -0.16
CA VAL A 27 -8.80 -9.44 -0.07
C VAL A 27 -8.15 -8.06 0.08
N MET A 28 -6.98 -7.95 0.70
CA MET A 28 -6.20 -6.70 0.80
C MET A 28 -5.55 -6.27 -0.53
N ARG A 29 -6.28 -6.37 -1.64
CA ARG A 29 -5.92 -5.60 -2.83
C ARG A 29 -6.15 -4.14 -2.49
N LEU A 30 -5.07 -3.38 -2.37
CA LEU A 30 -5.16 -1.93 -2.28
C LEU A 30 -5.91 -1.40 -3.50
N ASP A 31 -6.88 -0.54 -3.22
CA ASP A 31 -7.58 0.20 -4.26
C ASP A 31 -6.69 1.37 -4.71
N GLU A 32 -6.48 1.51 -6.02
CA GLU A 32 -5.63 2.56 -6.59
C GLU A 32 -6.18 3.95 -6.23
N GLY A 33 -7.50 4.12 -6.26
CA GLY A 33 -8.17 5.37 -5.90
C GLY A 33 -7.92 5.76 -4.45
N ALA A 34 -8.02 4.82 -3.52
CA ALA A 34 -7.71 5.03 -2.11
C ALA A 34 -6.26 5.46 -1.89
N VAL A 35 -5.30 4.85 -2.59
CA VAL A 35 -3.88 5.24 -2.51
C VAL A 35 -3.65 6.65 -3.04
N ILE A 36 -4.25 7.01 -4.17
CA ILE A 36 -4.12 8.36 -4.74
C ILE A 36 -4.72 9.39 -3.77
N ALA A 37 -5.90 9.12 -3.21
CA ALA A 37 -6.56 10.02 -2.27
C ALA A 37 -5.73 10.24 -0.99
N ASP A 38 -5.16 9.17 -0.44
CA ASP A 38 -4.29 9.25 0.73
C ASP A 38 -3.02 10.09 0.47
N ARG A 39 -2.34 9.84 -0.65
CA ARG A 39 -1.13 10.61 -1.01
C ARG A 39 -1.45 12.06 -1.39
N ALA A 40 -2.61 12.32 -1.98
CA ALA A 40 -3.10 13.67 -2.22
C ALA A 40 -3.37 14.42 -0.91
N ALA A 41 -3.96 13.77 0.10
CA ALA A 41 -4.15 14.35 1.42
C ALA A 41 -2.82 14.69 2.09
N ARG A 42 -1.83 13.80 1.96
CA ARG A 42 -0.45 14.06 2.42
C ARG A 42 0.18 15.25 1.71
N TYR A 43 0.03 15.37 0.39
CA TYR A 43 0.52 16.51 -0.39
C TYR A 43 -0.09 17.83 0.11
N VAL A 44 -1.40 17.87 0.32
CA VAL A 44 -2.11 19.04 0.86
C VAL A 44 -1.55 19.42 2.24
N ALA A 45 -1.34 18.44 3.11
CA ALA A 45 -0.80 18.69 4.46
C ALA A 45 0.67 19.18 4.43
N GLU A 46 1.49 18.68 3.51
CA GLU A 46 2.92 19.01 3.40
C GLU A 46 3.18 20.35 2.70
N THR A 47 2.30 20.76 1.78
CA THR A 47 2.58 21.87 0.85
C THR A 47 1.52 22.97 0.85
N GLY A 48 0.32 22.70 1.36
CA GLY A 48 -0.84 23.58 1.18
C GLY A 48 -1.46 23.56 -0.22
N GLY A 49 -0.95 22.71 -1.13
CA GLY A 49 -1.50 22.52 -2.48
C GLY A 49 -2.89 21.87 -2.50
N ARG A 50 -3.41 21.56 -3.69
CA ARG A 50 -4.75 20.97 -3.85
C ARG A 50 -4.66 19.48 -4.16
N ALA A 51 -5.60 18.70 -3.61
CA ALA A 51 -5.69 17.27 -3.92
C ALA A 51 -5.90 16.98 -5.42
N GLY A 52 -6.54 17.91 -6.15
CA GLY A 52 -6.75 17.81 -7.60
C GLY A 52 -5.48 18.00 -8.44
N ASP A 53 -4.37 18.42 -7.84
CA ASP A 53 -3.08 18.55 -8.52
C ASP A 53 -2.37 17.18 -8.64
N CYS A 54 -2.93 16.13 -8.04
CA CYS A 54 -2.35 14.80 -7.95
C CYS A 54 -2.98 13.81 -8.93
N ILE A 55 -2.13 13.06 -9.64
CA ILE A 55 -2.53 11.97 -10.54
C ILE A 55 -1.78 10.67 -10.21
N GLY A 56 -2.48 9.55 -10.33
CA GLY A 56 -1.86 8.22 -10.28
C GLY A 56 -1.34 7.81 -11.65
N VAL A 57 -0.09 7.38 -11.73
CA VAL A 57 0.49 6.77 -12.93
C VAL A 57 1.09 5.41 -12.59
N PRO A 58 1.06 4.43 -13.51
CA PRO A 58 1.71 3.14 -13.30
C PRO A 58 3.20 3.29 -12.92
N GLY A 59 3.61 2.51 -11.92
CA GLY A 59 5.01 2.36 -11.52
C GLY A 59 5.73 1.29 -12.34
N GLN A 60 7.00 1.09 -12.03
CA GLN A 60 7.82 0.01 -12.60
C GLN A 60 8.61 -0.69 -11.50
N GLY A 61 8.90 -1.98 -11.69
CA GLY A 61 9.66 -2.79 -10.72
C GLY A 61 8.97 -2.88 -9.36
N ARG A 62 9.62 -2.36 -8.31
CA ARG A 62 9.09 -2.38 -6.92
C ARG A 62 7.98 -1.35 -6.68
N VAL A 63 7.87 -0.34 -7.55
CA VAL A 63 6.83 0.68 -7.48
C VAL A 63 5.61 0.18 -8.24
N TRP A 64 4.49 0.04 -7.55
CA TRP A 64 3.22 -0.34 -8.18
C TRP A 64 2.54 0.86 -8.84
N ILE A 65 2.43 1.95 -8.08
CA ILE A 65 1.83 3.21 -8.52
C ILE A 65 2.70 4.37 -8.08
N ARG A 66 2.83 5.37 -8.94
CA ARG A 66 3.39 6.68 -8.57
C ARG A 66 2.25 7.67 -8.49
N VAL A 67 2.20 8.44 -7.42
CA VAL A 67 1.30 9.60 -7.31
C VAL A 67 2.14 10.84 -7.55
N ILE A 68 1.86 11.54 -8.66
CA ILE A 68 2.56 12.75 -9.07
C ILE A 68 1.64 13.91 -8.78
N CYS A 69 2.05 14.83 -7.91
CA CYS A 69 1.35 16.07 -7.63
C CYS A 69 2.13 17.23 -8.25
N ASP A 70 1.52 17.97 -9.17
CA ASP A 70 2.16 19.01 -9.97
C ASP A 70 1.45 20.36 -9.78
N GLY A 71 1.48 20.86 -8.54
CA GLY A 71 1.08 22.22 -8.17
C GLY A 71 2.30 23.11 -7.86
N ASP A 72 2.17 24.01 -6.89
CA ASP A 72 3.24 24.97 -6.53
C ASP A 72 4.54 24.30 -6.06
N ALA A 73 4.46 23.09 -5.50
CA ALA A 73 5.61 22.32 -5.04
C ALA A 73 5.52 20.87 -5.54
N ARG A 74 6.13 20.55 -6.68
CA ARG A 74 6.06 19.22 -7.27
C ARG A 74 6.50 18.12 -6.28
N ARG A 75 5.68 17.07 -6.14
CA ARG A 75 5.98 15.87 -5.33
C ARG A 75 5.69 14.59 -6.10
N VAL A 76 6.50 13.56 -5.84
CA VAL A 76 6.33 12.23 -6.43
C VAL A 76 6.40 11.19 -5.31
N TYR A 77 5.30 10.46 -5.11
CA TYR A 77 5.22 9.38 -4.13
C TYR A 77 5.20 8.04 -4.85
N GLY A 78 6.17 7.18 -4.57
CA GLY A 78 6.15 5.79 -5.05
C GLY A 78 5.49 4.90 -4.01
N VAL A 79 4.53 4.08 -4.44
CA VAL A 79 3.81 3.18 -3.54
C VAL A 79 3.91 1.76 -4.05
N SER A 80 4.22 0.83 -3.15
CA SER A 80 4.26 -0.62 -3.41
C SER A 80 2.86 -1.23 -3.47
N ARG A 81 2.74 -2.46 -3.99
CA ARG A 81 1.49 -3.27 -3.95
C ARG A 81 0.92 -3.49 -2.55
N TRP A 82 1.71 -3.20 -1.51
CA TRP A 82 1.37 -3.36 -0.10
C TRP A 82 1.13 -2.02 0.61
N GLY A 83 1.14 -0.89 -0.12
CA GLY A 83 0.79 0.44 0.40
C GLY A 83 1.94 1.18 1.08
N GLY A 84 3.09 0.52 1.23
CA GLY A 84 4.32 1.15 1.73
C GLY A 84 4.96 2.06 0.69
N ASP A 85 5.60 3.12 1.17
CA ASP A 85 6.38 4.05 0.35
C ASP A 85 7.64 3.38 -0.21
N VAL A 86 7.93 3.66 -1.47
CA VAL A 86 9.12 3.20 -2.19
C VAL A 86 9.81 4.43 -2.77
N ALA A 87 11.11 4.56 -2.51
CA ALA A 87 11.91 5.64 -3.08
C ALA A 87 11.79 5.66 -4.60
N VAL A 88 11.51 6.84 -5.14
CA VAL A 88 11.44 7.10 -6.58
C VAL A 88 12.55 8.08 -6.92
N PRO A 89 13.29 7.90 -8.02
CA PRO A 89 14.23 8.91 -8.50
C PRO A 89 13.52 10.27 -8.63
N GLU A 90 14.18 11.35 -8.23
CA GLU A 90 13.60 12.69 -8.31
C GLU A 90 13.18 13.04 -9.75
N PRO A 91 12.08 13.79 -9.92
CA PRO A 91 11.65 14.24 -11.24
C PRO A 91 12.68 15.22 -11.82
N GLY A 92 13.52 14.75 -12.75
CA GLY A 92 14.51 15.57 -13.44
C GLY A 92 15.86 14.90 -13.74
N GLY A 93 16.11 13.68 -13.26
CA GLY A 93 17.35 12.96 -13.54
C GLY A 93 17.30 12.12 -14.81
N ILE A 94 17.68 12.70 -15.95
CA ILE A 94 18.41 12.01 -17.03
C ILE A 94 19.78 12.68 -17.17
#